data_AF-A0A933P7X4-F1
#
_entry.id   AF-A0A933P7X4-F1
#
_cell.length_a   1.000
_cell.length_b   1.000
_cell.length_c   1.000
_cell.angle_alpha   90.00
_cell.angle_beta   90.00
_cell.angle_gamma   90.00
#
_symmetry.space_group_name_H-M   'P 1'
#
loop_
_entity.id
_entity.type
_entity.pdbx_description
1 polymer ?
#
loop_
_entity_poly.entity_id
_entity_poly.type
_entity_poly.pdbx_seq_one_letter_code
_entity_poly.pdbx_strand_id
1 'polypeptide(L)' 'MGRQRAHELQLSEDELIVAKSELDTLHDELYVLACAVNDAERDLKAAGTKATPRELREIVEWLLEAATPLRDRELRP' A
#
# COMPACT_ATOMS: atom_id res chain seq x y z
N MET A 1 -38.60 -6.22 19.53
CA MET A 1 -37.32 -6.41 20.26
C MET A 1 -36.30 -7.28 19.52
N GLY A 2 -36.65 -8.46 18.96
CA GLY A 2 -35.65 -9.29 18.24
C GLY A 2 -35.18 -8.74 16.88
N ARG A 3 -36.05 -8.06 16.12
CA ARG A 3 -35.73 -7.51 14.78
C ARG A 3 -34.74 -6.34 14.80
N GLN A 4 -34.82 -5.46 15.82
CA GLN A 4 -33.88 -4.34 15.97
C GLN A 4 -32.47 -4.83 16.28
N ARG A 5 -32.36 -5.81 17.18
CA ARG A 5 -31.06 -6.39 17.58
C ARG A 5 -30.40 -7.17 16.44
N ALA A 6 -31.18 -7.88 15.63
CA ALA A 6 -30.66 -8.58 14.45
C ALA A 6 -30.10 -7.60 13.40
N HIS A 7 -30.77 -6.46 13.20
CA HIS A 7 -30.33 -5.42 12.26
C HIS A 7 -29.06 -4.69 12.74
N GLU A 8 -28.95 -4.39 14.04
CA GLU A 8 -27.74 -3.80 14.64
C GLU A 8 -26.51 -4.73 14.54
N LEU A 9 -26.71 -6.04 14.74
CA LEU A 9 -25.64 -7.03 14.56
C LEU A 9 -25.19 -7.10 13.09
N GLN A 10 -26.12 -7.02 12.15
CA GLN A 10 -25.83 -7.07 10.73
C GLN A 10 -25.05 -5.83 10.26
N LEU A 11 -25.43 -4.64 10.74
CA LEU A 11 -24.66 -3.41 10.50
C LEU A 11 -23.24 -3.49 11.08
N SER A 12 -23.08 -4.02 12.28
CA SER A 12 -21.77 -4.21 12.92
C SER A 12 -20.88 -5.22 12.18
N GLU A 13 -21.47 -6.30 11.66
CA GLU A 13 -20.78 -7.31 10.84
C GLU A 13 -20.33 -6.72 9.50
N ASP A 14 -21.21 -5.96 8.83
CA ASP A 14 -20.89 -5.26 7.59
C ASP A 14 -19.76 -4.23 7.81
N GLU A 15 -19.81 -3.45 8.90
CA GLU A 15 -18.75 -2.49 9.29
C GLU A 15 -17.40 -3.18 9.54
N LEU A 16 -17.39 -4.33 10.22
CA LEU A 16 -16.16 -5.11 10.46
C LEU A 16 -15.59 -5.69 9.17
N ILE A 17 -16.44 -6.14 8.24
CA ILE A 17 -16.01 -6.63 6.93
C ILE A 17 -15.35 -5.50 6.13
N VAL A 18 -15.94 -4.31 6.11
CA VAL A 18 -15.37 -3.12 5.46
C VAL A 18 -14.02 -2.79 6.06
N ALA A 19 -13.92 -2.67 7.39
CA ALA A 19 -12.66 -2.35 8.07
C ALA A 19 -11.56 -3.39 7.81
N LYS A 20 -11.91 -4.68 7.79
CA LYS A 20 -10.97 -5.75 7.42
C LYS A 20 -10.50 -5.60 5.97
N SER A 21 -11.42 -5.34 5.04
CA SER A 21 -11.07 -5.19 3.63
C SER A 21 -10.15 -3.98 3.38
N GLU A 22 -10.35 -2.89 4.12
CA GLU A 22 -9.48 -1.72 4.08
C GLU A 22 -8.08 -2.03 4.61
N LEU A 23 -8.00 -2.82 5.69
CA LEU A 23 -6.73 -3.28 6.27
C LEU A 23 -5.99 -4.26 5.35
N ASP A 24 -6.70 -5.19 4.71
CA ASP A 24 -6.12 -6.12 3.74
C ASP A 24 -5.56 -5.33 2.54
N THR A 25 -6.32 -4.36 2.02
CA THR A 25 -5.85 -3.47 0.94
C THR A 25 -4.62 -2.66 1.35
N LEU A 26 -4.58 -2.17 2.60
CA LEU A 26 -3.42 -1.45 3.11
C LEU A 26 -2.19 -2.37 3.19
N HIS A 27 -2.35 -3.62 3.63
CA HIS A 27 -1.26 -4.58 3.67
C HIS A 27 -0.71 -4.90 2.28
N ASP A 28 -1.58 -5.05 1.28
CA ASP A 28 -1.17 -5.30 -0.10
C ASP A 28 -0.35 -4.13 -0.66
N GLU A 29 -0.79 -2.88 -0.42
CA GLU A 29 -0.04 -1.70 -0.84
C GLU A 29 1.30 -1.55 -0.11
N LEU A 30 1.33 -1.81 1.20
CA LEU A 30 2.57 -1.83 1.97
C LEU A 30 3.53 -2.92 1.49
N TYR A 31 3.00 -4.08 1.10
CA TYR A 31 3.78 -5.15 0.51
C TYR A 31 4.41 -4.73 -0.81
N VAL A 32 3.64 -4.10 -1.71
CA VAL A 32 4.16 -3.58 -2.98
C VAL A 32 5.26 -2.54 -2.75
N LEU A 33 5.07 -1.61 -1.81
CA LEU A 33 6.11 -0.65 -1.46
C LEU A 33 7.38 -1.33 -0.92
N ALA A 34 7.24 -2.32 -0.05
CA ALA A 34 8.38 -3.07 0.48
C ALA A 34 9.16 -3.79 -0.64
N CYS A 35 8.46 -4.36 -1.63
CA CYS A 35 9.08 -4.92 -2.82
C CYS A 35 9.83 -3.86 -3.63
N ALA A 36 9.21 -2.71 -3.89
CA ALA A 36 9.84 -1.63 -4.64
C ALA A 36 11.12 -1.11 -3.96
N VAL A 37 11.12 -1.00 -2.62
CA VAL A 37 12.31 -0.64 -1.84
C VAL A 37 13.42 -1.69 -2.00
N ASN A 38 13.10 -2.97 -1.83
CA ASN A 38 14.07 -4.05 -1.99
C ASN A 38 14.65 -4.10 -3.41
N ASP A 39 13.82 -3.85 -4.42
CA ASP A 39 14.25 -3.79 -5.81
C ASP A 39 15.18 -2.60 -6.05
N ALA A 40 14.81 -1.41 -5.58
CA ALA A 40 15.65 -0.22 -5.70
C ALA A 40 17.01 -0.38 -5.01
N GLU A 41 17.05 -0.96 -3.81
CA GLU A 41 18.30 -1.24 -3.11
C GLU A 41 19.20 -2.21 -3.89
N ARG A 42 18.60 -3.28 -4.44
CA ARG A 42 19.31 -4.26 -5.26
C ARG A 42 19.84 -3.62 -6.54
N ASP A 43 19.03 -2.82 -7.21
CA ASP A 43 19.37 -2.22 -8.50
C ASP A 43 20.43 -1.13 -8.34
N LEU A 44 20.33 -0.30 -7.29
CA LEU A 44 21.39 0.65 -6.91
C LEU A 44 22.71 -0.06 -6.60
N LYS A 45 22.66 -1.17 -5.87
CA LYS A 45 23.84 -1.99 -5.57
C LYS A 45 24.44 -2.61 -6.83
N ALA A 46 23.61 -3.07 -7.76
CA ALA A 46 24.05 -3.66 -9.02
C ALA A 46 24.68 -2.61 -9.96
N ALA A 47 24.10 -1.42 -10.04
CA ALA A 47 24.61 -0.33 -10.88
C ALA A 47 25.92 0.27 -10.33
N GLY A 48 26.08 0.29 -9.00
CA GLY A 48 27.30 0.77 -8.34
C GLY A 48 27.60 2.24 -8.69
N THR A 49 28.88 2.59 -8.84
CA THR A 49 29.32 3.97 -9.13
C THR A 49 29.13 4.40 -10.59
N LYS A 50 28.62 3.51 -11.45
CA LYS A 50 28.48 3.74 -12.89
C LYS A 50 27.03 3.94 -13.35
N ALA A 51 26.08 4.00 -12.42
CA ALA A 51 24.68 4.22 -12.72
C ALA A 51 24.52 5.50 -13.57
N THR A 52 23.87 5.35 -14.71
CA THR A 52 23.51 6.48 -15.56
C THR A 52 22.34 7.25 -14.95
N PRO A 53 22.21 8.55 -15.25
CA PRO A 53 21.05 9.33 -14.80
C PRO A 53 19.70 8.71 -15.22
N ARG A 54 19.67 7.99 -16.34
CA ARG A 54 18.49 7.29 -16.82
C ARG A 54 18.12 6.11 -15.92
N GLU A 55 19.07 5.25 -15.59
CA GLU A 55 18.83 4.10 -14.70
C GLU A 55 18.40 4.56 -13.30
N LEU A 56 19.03 5.62 -12.78
CA LEU A 56 18.62 6.22 -11.50
C LEU A 56 17.19 6.76 -11.55
N ARG A 57 16.80 7.38 -12.67
CA ARG A 57 15.44 7.87 -12.86
C ARG A 57 14.43 6.73 -12.91
N GLU A 58 14.72 5.66 -13.64
CA GLU A 58 13.85 4.47 -13.73
C GLU A 58 13.63 3.83 -12.34
N ILE A 59 14.68 3.72 -11.52
CA ILE A 59 14.58 3.23 -10.14
C ILE A 59 13.68 4.14 -9.28
N VAL A 60 13.87 5.46 -9.38
CA VAL A 60 13.08 6.43 -8.61
C VAL A 60 11.62 6.47 -9.07
N GLU A 61 11.36 6.39 -10.38
CA GLU A 61 10.01 6.35 -10.93
C GLU A 61 9.25 5.13 -10.40
N TRP A 62 9.87 3.96 -10.39
CA TRP A 62 9.28 2.75 -9.82
C TRP A 62 8.94 2.90 -8.32
N LEU A 63 9.86 3.46 -7.53
CA LEU A 63 9.61 3.72 -6.11
C LEU A 63 8.44 4.70 -5.89
N LEU A 64 8.36 5.75 -6.70
CA LEU A 64 7.29 6.74 -6.59
C LEU A 64 5.93 6.17 -7.02
N GLU A 65 5.90 5.32 -8.04
CA GLU A 65 4.70 4.59 -8.45
C GLU A 65 4.17 3.70 -7.31
N ALA A 66 5.04 2.93 -6.67
CA ALA A 66 4.67 2.08 -5.53
C ALA A 66 4.26 2.87 -4.28
N ALA A 67 4.85 4.05 -4.05
CA ALA A 67 4.53 4.91 -2.91
C ALA A 67 3.26 5.75 -3.09
N THR A 68 2.85 6.01 -4.34
CA THR A 68 1.73 6.90 -4.67
C THR A 68 0.39 6.42 -4.07
N PRO A 69 -0.01 5.15 -4.17
CA PRO A 69 -1.24 4.66 -3.54
C PRO A 69 -1.30 4.97 -2.05
N LEU A 70 -0.22 4.69 -1.31
CA LEU A 70 -0.13 4.94 0.13
C LEU A 70 -0.15 6.43 0.48
N ARG A 71 0.47 7.28 -0.33
CA ARG A 71 0.42 8.75 -0.15
C ARG A 71 -0.99 9.30 -0.37
N ASP A 72 -1.68 8.77 -1.38
CA ASP A 72 -2.98 9.27 -1.81
C ASP A 72 -4.14 8.67 -1.00
N ARG A 73 -3.90 7.61 -0.22
CA ARG A 73 -4.81 7.20 0.86
C ARG A 73 -5.05 8.41 1.76
N GLU A 74 -6.31 8.73 2.02
CA GLU A 74 -6.68 9.84 2.88
C GLU A 74 -6.04 9.68 4.26
N LEU A 75 -4.92 10.39 4.47
CA LEU A 75 -4.37 10.68 5.79
C LEU A 75 -5.30 11.69 6.47
N ARG A 76 -6.54 11.28 6.80
CA ARG A 76 -7.37 12.08 7.71
C ARG A 76 -6.71 12.04 9.08
N PRO A 77 -6.51 13.20 9.73
CA PRO A 77 -5.93 13.28 11.07
C PRO A 77 -6.76 12.56 12.11
#